data_AF-A0A5D4H2H0-F1
#
_entry.id   AF-A0A5D4H2H0-F1
#
_cell.length_a   1.000
_cell.length_b   1.000
_cell.length_c   1.000
_cell.angle_alpha   90.00
_cell.angle_beta   90.00
_cell.angle_gamma   90.00
#
_symmetry.space_group_name_H-M   'P 1'
#
loop_
_entity.id
_entity.type
_entity.pdbx_description
1 polymer ?
#
loop_
_entity_poly.entity_id
_entity_poly.type
_entity_poly.pdbx_seq_one_letter_code
_entity_poly.pdbx_strand_id
1 'polypeptide(L)'
;MPDFAPPDMRALIGKVIKASPSDIRFVAQRLHDHAFEPRMSPEETRAFARELGHENLDALCAAVGLPPHVAERWERFGLSAEMKQVFTLIADQRRRLVEAVEEFETMTHVGIDDFLRERGLL
;
A
#
# COMPACT_ATOMS: atom_id res chain seq x y z
N MET A 1 17.40 32.26 -9.11
CA MET A 1 16.89 30.88 -9.20
C MET A 1 18.09 29.96 -9.12
N PRO A 2 18.15 28.97 -8.21
CA PRO A 2 19.27 28.03 -8.20
C PRO A 2 19.17 27.12 -9.43
N ASP A 3 20.29 26.94 -10.12
CA ASP A 3 20.43 26.03 -11.26
C ASP A 3 20.30 24.58 -10.78
N PHE A 4 19.23 23.91 -11.20
CA PHE A 4 19.14 22.45 -11.09
C PHE A 4 19.93 21.82 -12.25
N ALA A 5 21.25 21.84 -12.15
CA ALA A 5 22.09 20.99 -12.97
C ALA A 5 21.71 19.52 -12.70
N PRO A 6 21.57 18.67 -13.73
CA PRO A 6 21.23 17.26 -13.53
C PRO A 6 22.30 16.64 -12.60
N PRO A 7 21.90 15.94 -11.53
CA PRO A 7 22.85 15.45 -10.55
C PRO A 7 23.83 14.51 -11.27
N ASP A 8 25.12 14.82 -11.16
CA ASP A 8 26.18 14.01 -11.76
C ASP A 8 26.04 12.59 -11.22
N MET A 9 25.52 11.70 -12.07
CA MET A 9 25.21 10.32 -11.73
C MET A 9 26.48 9.62 -11.20
N ARG A 10 27.67 10.03 -11.67
CA ARG A 10 28.96 9.52 -11.18
C ARG A 10 29.25 9.94 -9.75
N ALA A 11 28.87 11.15 -9.34
CA ALA A 11 29.03 11.62 -7.97
C ALA A 11 28.07 10.93 -7.00
N LEU A 12 26.85 10.63 -7.44
CA LEU A 12 25.87 9.83 -6.69
C LEU A 12 26.36 8.38 -6.52
N ILE A 13 26.81 7.74 -7.61
CA ILE A 13 27.40 6.40 -7.59
C ILE A 13 28.64 6.39 -6.69
N GLY A 14 29.50 7.41 -6.77
CA GLY A 14 30.70 7.53 -5.93
C GLY A 14 30.39 7.67 -4.43
N LYS A 15 29.27 8.31 -4.07
CA LYS A 15 28.80 8.36 -2.67
C LYS A 15 28.23 7.01 -2.21
N VAL A 16 27.51 6.30 -3.07
CA VAL A 16 26.98 4.96 -2.78
C VAL A 16 28.10 3.93 -2.65
N ILE A 17 29.15 4.02 -3.46
CA ILE A 17 30.32 3.11 -3.40
C ILE A 17 31.15 3.29 -2.13
N LYS A 18 31.12 4.47 -1.49
CA LYS A 18 31.72 4.68 -0.16
C LYS A 18 30.91 4.04 0.98
N ALA A 19 29.68 3.59 0.72
CA ALA A 19 28.91 2.79 1.66
C ALA A 19 29.41 1.33 1.65
N SER A 20 29.16 0.57 2.71
CA SER A 20 29.71 -0.77 2.89
C SER A 20 29.31 -1.72 1.73
N PRO A 21 30.04 -2.82 1.47
CA PRO A 21 29.69 -3.78 0.41
C PRO A 21 28.30 -4.41 0.56
N SER A 22 27.72 -4.38 1.76
CA SER A 22 26.32 -4.70 2.02
C SER A 22 25.39 -3.65 1.41
N ASP A 23 25.68 -2.37 1.60
CA ASP A 23 24.85 -1.25 1.14
C ASP A 23 24.77 -1.18 -0.39
N ILE A 24 25.88 -1.43 -1.10
CA ILE A 24 25.89 -1.46 -2.57
C ILE A 24 25.03 -2.63 -3.08
N ARG A 25 25.12 -3.81 -2.45
CA ARG A 25 24.27 -4.95 -2.78
C ARG A 25 22.80 -4.64 -2.51
N PHE A 26 22.48 -3.99 -1.39
CA PHE A 26 21.10 -3.57 -1.10
C PHE A 26 20.57 -2.53 -2.09
N VAL A 27 21.39 -1.57 -2.51
CA VAL A 27 20.98 -0.58 -3.53
C VAL A 27 20.78 -1.24 -4.88
N ALA A 28 21.67 -2.14 -5.29
CA ALA A 28 21.55 -2.89 -6.54
C ALA A 28 20.32 -3.80 -6.53
N GLN A 29 20.09 -4.51 -5.42
CA GLN A 29 18.90 -5.34 -5.22
C GLN A 29 17.63 -4.49 -5.29
N ARG A 30 17.56 -3.38 -4.55
CA ARG A 30 16.39 -2.48 -4.57
C ARG A 30 16.13 -1.87 -5.95
N LEU A 31 17.18 -1.54 -6.70
CA LEU A 31 17.06 -1.04 -8.07
C LEU A 31 16.55 -2.15 -8.99
N HIS A 32 17.12 -3.36 -8.87
CA HIS A 32 16.69 -4.53 -9.60
C HIS A 32 15.22 -4.86 -9.32
N ASP A 33 14.84 -4.96 -8.05
CA ASP A 33 13.47 -5.29 -7.64
C ASP A 33 12.50 -4.20 -8.13
N HIS A 34 12.87 -2.92 -8.02
CA HIS A 34 12.05 -1.83 -8.55
C HIS A 34 11.93 -1.87 -10.08
N ALA A 35 12.96 -2.30 -10.81
CA ALA A 35 13.00 -2.27 -12.27
C ALA A 35 12.44 -3.54 -12.93
N PHE A 36 12.55 -4.69 -12.28
CA PHE A 36 12.28 -6.00 -12.89
C PHE A 36 11.16 -6.78 -12.21
N GLU A 37 10.78 -6.48 -10.97
CA GLU A 37 9.64 -7.18 -10.38
C GLU A 37 8.31 -6.66 -10.95
N PRO A 38 7.38 -7.57 -11.30
CA PRO A 38 6.08 -7.19 -11.79
C PRO A 38 5.30 -6.46 -10.68
N ARG A 39 5.10 -5.17 -10.89
CA ARG A 39 4.30 -4.30 -10.03
C ARG A 39 2.84 -4.39 -10.41
N MET A 40 1.97 -4.16 -9.44
CA MET A 40 0.59 -3.80 -9.74
C MET A 40 0.60 -2.49 -10.52
N SER A 41 -0.17 -2.36 -11.59
CA SER A 41 -0.22 -1.10 -12.33
C SER A 41 -0.81 0.02 -11.46
N PRO A 42 -0.57 1.30 -11.79
CA PRO A 42 -1.25 2.41 -11.12
C PRO A 42 -2.79 2.32 -11.17
N GLU A 43 -3.35 1.87 -12.28
CA GLU A 43 -4.80 1.66 -12.44
C GLU A 43 -5.32 0.60 -11.48
N GLU A 44 -4.66 -0.55 -11.44
CA GLU A 44 -4.98 -1.65 -10.52
C GLU A 44 -4.83 -1.20 -9.06
N THR A 45 -3.81 -0.40 -8.76
CA THR A 45 -3.55 0.15 -7.43
C THR A 45 -4.68 1.08 -6.97
N ARG A 46 -5.20 1.93 -7.87
CA ARG A 46 -6.36 2.78 -7.61
C ARG A 46 -7.65 1.98 -7.40
N ALA A 47 -7.88 0.96 -8.23
CA ALA A 47 -9.03 0.07 -8.09
C ALA A 47 -8.99 -0.63 -6.72
N PHE A 48 -7.82 -1.10 -6.31
CA PHE A 48 -7.61 -1.77 -5.05
C PHE A 48 -7.91 -0.87 -3.83
N ALA A 49 -7.51 0.40 -3.86
CA ALA A 49 -7.85 1.35 -2.79
C ALA A 49 -9.37 1.48 -2.60
N ARG A 50 -10.14 1.43 -3.70
CA ARG A 50 -11.61 1.46 -3.66
C ARG A 50 -12.22 0.18 -3.13
N GLU A 51 -11.66 -0.98 -3.48
CA GLU A 51 -12.07 -2.28 -2.90
C GLU A 51 -11.89 -2.33 -1.39
N LEU A 52 -10.87 -1.64 -0.86
CA LEU A 52 -10.69 -1.47 0.58
C LEU A 52 -11.66 -0.46 1.22
N GLY A 53 -12.45 0.26 0.43
CA GLY A 53 -13.43 1.24 0.90
C GLY A 53 -12.89 2.68 0.98
N HIS A 54 -11.76 2.97 0.35
CA HIS A 54 -11.20 4.32 0.29
C HIS A 54 -11.47 4.97 -1.08
N GLU A 55 -11.80 6.26 -1.08
CA GLU A 55 -12.13 6.98 -2.32
C GLU A 55 -10.94 7.02 -3.31
N ASN A 56 -9.73 7.19 -2.77
CA ASN A 56 -8.48 7.32 -3.51
C ASN A 56 -7.28 6.88 -2.65
N LEU A 57 -6.09 6.86 -3.26
CA LEU A 57 -4.86 6.44 -2.57
C LEU A 57 -4.43 7.41 -1.47
N ASP A 58 -4.74 8.70 -1.58
CA ASP A 58 -4.48 9.67 -0.52
C ASP A 58 -5.29 9.36 0.73
N ALA A 59 -6.59 9.05 0.58
CA ALA A 59 -7.46 8.67 1.68
C ALA A 59 -7.01 7.36 2.34
N LEU A 60 -6.59 6.37 1.53
CA LEU A 60 -5.99 5.13 2.05
C LEU A 60 -4.73 5.44 2.86
N CYS A 61 -3.78 6.18 2.28
CA CYS A 61 -2.51 6.50 2.93
C CYS A 61 -2.73 7.30 4.23
N ALA A 62 -3.65 8.27 4.23
CA ALA A 62 -3.99 9.03 5.43
C ALA A 62 -4.58 8.14 6.53
N ALA A 63 -5.47 7.21 6.18
CA ALA A 63 -6.10 6.30 7.13
C ALA A 63 -5.10 5.38 7.84
N VAL A 64 -4.01 4.98 7.16
CA VAL A 64 -2.95 4.14 7.74
C VAL A 64 -1.74 4.93 8.26
N GLY A 65 -1.80 6.27 8.24
CA GLY A 65 -0.72 7.13 8.72
C GLY A 65 0.53 7.16 7.84
N LEU A 66 0.39 6.86 6.54
CA LEU A 66 1.48 6.95 5.57
C LEU A 66 1.71 8.40 5.12
N PRO A 67 2.97 8.81 4.89
CA PRO A 67 3.27 10.13 4.36
C PRO A 67 2.64 10.39 2.98
N PRO A 68 2.24 11.64 2.64
CA PRO A 68 1.57 11.96 1.38
C PRO A 68 2.38 11.55 0.13
N HIS A 69 3.70 11.68 0.18
CA HIS A 69 4.57 11.32 -0.94
C HIS A 69 4.53 9.81 -1.31
N VAL A 70 3.98 8.96 -0.42
CA VAL A 70 3.77 7.54 -0.71
C VAL A 70 2.61 7.34 -1.66
N ALA A 71 1.51 8.09 -1.48
CA ALA A 71 0.37 8.08 -2.40
C ALA A 71 0.80 8.52 -3.80
N GLU A 72 1.54 9.62 -3.91
CA GLU A 72 2.10 10.10 -5.19
C GLU A 72 2.97 9.05 -5.87
N ARG A 73 3.79 8.33 -5.10
CA ARG A 73 4.65 7.27 -5.64
C ARG A 73 3.82 6.10 -6.18
N TRP A 74 2.76 5.71 -5.47
CA TRP A 74 1.90 4.61 -5.87
C TRP A 74 1.01 4.98 -7.06
N GLU A 75 0.54 6.22 -7.15
CA GLU A 75 -0.13 6.76 -8.35
C GLU A 75 0.79 6.73 -9.58
N ARG A 76 2.11 6.89 -9.39
CA ARG A 76 3.05 6.95 -10.51
C ARG A 76 3.64 5.61 -10.92
N PHE A 77 3.93 4.76 -9.95
CA PHE A 77 4.72 3.55 -10.15
C PHE A 77 4.00 2.27 -9.71
N GLY A 78 2.79 2.40 -9.15
CA GLY A 78 2.05 1.28 -8.60
C GLY A 78 2.74 0.61 -7.40
N LEU A 79 2.13 -0.47 -6.93
CA LEU A 79 2.56 -1.22 -5.75
C LEU A 79 3.60 -2.28 -6.09
N SER A 80 4.55 -2.51 -5.17
CA SER A 80 5.44 -3.66 -5.26
C SER A 80 4.67 -4.97 -5.06
N ALA A 81 5.27 -6.08 -5.49
CA ALA A 81 4.65 -7.40 -5.40
C ALA A 81 4.38 -7.81 -3.93
N GLU A 82 5.26 -7.47 -3.00
CA GLU A 82 5.09 -7.78 -1.58
C GLU A 82 3.98 -6.94 -0.96
N MET A 83 3.94 -5.64 -1.27
CA MET A 83 2.86 -4.79 -0.77
C MET A 83 1.51 -5.24 -1.33
N LYS A 84 1.47 -5.69 -2.60
CA LYS A 84 0.29 -6.33 -3.19
C LYS A 84 -0.16 -7.55 -2.40
N GLN A 85 0.75 -8.42 -1.96
CA GLN A 85 0.38 -9.59 -1.14
C GLN A 85 -0.21 -9.18 0.21
N VAL A 86 0.42 -8.24 0.91
CA VAL A 86 -0.08 -7.72 2.18
C VAL A 86 -1.49 -7.13 2.02
N PHE A 87 -1.66 -6.32 0.99
CA PHE A 87 -2.94 -5.69 0.71
C PHE A 87 -4.02 -6.69 0.31
N THR A 88 -3.68 -7.68 -0.52
CA THR A 88 -4.59 -8.76 -0.91
C THR A 88 -5.08 -9.54 0.33
N LEU A 89 -4.20 -9.80 1.29
CA LEU A 89 -4.58 -10.43 2.56
C LEU A 89 -5.58 -9.57 3.34
N ILE A 90 -5.36 -8.26 3.42
CA ILE A 90 -6.27 -7.33 4.12
C ILE A 90 -7.64 -7.29 3.42
N ALA A 91 -7.67 -7.21 2.08
CA ALA A 91 -8.92 -7.23 1.32
C ALA A 91 -9.69 -8.55 1.51
N ASP A 92 -8.98 -9.69 1.51
CA ASP A 92 -9.59 -11.00 1.76
C ASP A 92 -10.18 -11.09 3.17
N GLN A 93 -9.48 -10.57 4.18
CA GLN A 93 -9.99 -10.51 5.55
C GLN A 93 -11.23 -9.61 5.67
N ARG A 94 -11.22 -8.43 5.04
CA ARG A 94 -12.38 -7.53 5.01
C ARG A 94 -13.58 -8.21 4.36
N ARG A 95 -13.38 -8.90 3.23
CA ARG A 95 -14.43 -9.63 2.53
C ARG A 95 -15.03 -10.73 3.41
N ARG A 96 -14.19 -11.56 4.04
CA ARG A 96 -14.66 -12.60 4.97
C ARG A 96 -15.43 -12.04 6.16
N LEU A 97 -15.03 -10.86 6.67
CA LEU A 97 -15.75 -10.21 7.76
C LEU A 97 -17.14 -9.74 7.29
N VAL A 98 -17.24 -9.14 6.12
CA VAL A 98 -18.52 -8.73 5.52
C VAL A 98 -19.41 -9.96 5.30
N GLU A 99 -18.88 -11.02 4.70
CA GLU A 99 -19.59 -12.29 4.50
C GLU A 99 -20.10 -12.88 5.84
N ALA A 100 -19.27 -12.86 6.89
CA ALA A 100 -19.65 -13.35 8.21
C ALA A 100 -20.72 -12.49 8.90
N VAL A 101 -20.68 -11.16 8.70
CA VAL A 101 -21.71 -10.24 9.19
C VAL A 101 -23.03 -10.52 8.46
N GLU A 102 -23.02 -10.62 7.14
CA GLU A 102 -24.20 -10.94 6.33
C GLU A 102 -24.80 -12.30 6.71
N GLU A 103 -23.97 -13.31 6.95
CA GLU A 103 -24.40 -14.63 7.42
C GLU A 103 -25.05 -14.54 8.81
N PHE A 104 -24.42 -13.81 9.74
CA PHE A 104 -24.96 -13.58 11.07
C PHE A 104 -26.34 -12.90 11.02
N GLU A 105 -26.47 -11.82 10.24
CA GLU A 105 -27.72 -11.08 10.11
C GLU A 105 -28.81 -11.94 9.46
N THR A 106 -28.46 -12.74 8.45
CA THR A 106 -29.38 -13.69 7.79
C THR A 106 -29.87 -14.77 8.76
N MET A 107 -28.99 -15.33 9.60
CA MET A 107 -29.37 -16.38 10.54
C MET A 107 -30.19 -15.85 11.73
N THR A 108 -29.81 -14.69 12.26
CA THR A 108 -30.41 -14.15 13.50
C THR A 108 -31.58 -13.22 13.25
N HIS A 109 -31.74 -12.70 12.03
CA HIS A 109 -32.70 -11.65 11.66
C HIS A 109 -32.55 -10.35 12.47
N VAL A 110 -31.39 -10.15 13.08
CA VAL A 110 -31.03 -8.95 13.86
C VAL A 110 -29.78 -8.34 13.24
N GLY A 111 -29.79 -7.01 13.05
CA GLY A 111 -28.62 -6.29 12.57
C GLY A 111 -27.46 -6.40 13.56
N ILE A 112 -26.22 -6.53 13.05
CA ILE A 112 -25.05 -6.71 13.92
C ILE A 112 -24.86 -5.52 14.88
N ASP A 113 -25.16 -4.31 14.43
CA ASP A 113 -25.05 -3.09 15.25
C ASP A 113 -26.02 -3.10 16.44
N ASP A 114 -27.26 -3.51 16.21
CA ASP A 114 -28.27 -3.62 17.27
C ASP A 114 -27.88 -4.72 18.27
N PHE A 115 -27.42 -5.87 17.77
CA PHE A 115 -26.94 -6.99 18.59
C PHE A 115 -25.74 -6.62 19.48
N LEU A 116 -24.83 -5.78 18.98
CA LEU A 116 -23.66 -5.30 19.73
C LEU A 116 -24.06 -4.21 20.74
N ARG A 117 -24.97 -3.30 20.38
CA ARG A 117 -25.49 -2.26 21.28
C ARG A 117 -26.24 -2.84 22.47
N GLU A 118 -27.06 -3.88 22.25
CA GLU A 118 -27.76 -4.59 23.33
C GLU A 118 -26.81 -5.22 24.37
N ARG A 119 -25.57 -5.52 23.95
CA ARG A 119 -24.51 -6.04 24.84
C ARG A 119 -23.56 -4.98 25.39
N GLY A 120 -23.76 -3.70 25.05
CA GLY A 120 -22.89 -2.61 25.49
C GLY A 120 -21.49 -2.65 24.89
N LEU A 121 -21.35 -3.21 23.67
CA LEU A 121 -20.08 -3.29 22.94
C LEU A 121 -19.88 -2.13 21.94
N LEU A 122 -20.94 -1.34 21.70
CA LEU A 122 -20.97 -0.12 20.88
C LEU A 122 -21.72 0.99 21.64
#